data_AF-A0A8T5B1Z0-F1
#
_entry.id   AF-A0A8T5B1Z0-F1
#
_cell.length_a   1.000
_cell.length_b   1.000
_cell.length_c   1.000
_cell.angle_alpha   90.00
_cell.angle_beta   90.00
_cell.angle_gamma   90.00
#
_symmetry.space_group_name_H-M   'P 1'
#
loop_
_entity.id
_entity.type
_entity.pdbx_description
1 polymer ?
#
loop_
_entity_poly.entity_id
_entity_poly.type
_entity_poly.pdbx_seq_one_letter_code
_entity_poly.pdbx_strand_id
1 'polypeptide(L)'
;MERWFEKRRKNKVLDIAYRQMTLALDTVNDLDRAVNAIFMGDKESAKTTVERLFLVEEEIDNLRRAVFEELTGGSLSPRDREDIMHLVKRLDVMADFVKDSARSIMILLEAEVP
;
A
#
# COMPACT_ATOMS: atom_id res chain seq x y z
N MET A 1 -13.64 -32.68 -1.56
CA MET A 1 -14.26 -31.43 -1.05
C MET A 1 -13.20 -30.46 -0.52
N GLU A 2 -12.23 -30.94 0.28
CA GLU A 2 -11.11 -30.12 0.83
C GLU A 2 -10.30 -29.35 -0.23
N ARG A 3 -9.89 -30.00 -1.33
CA ARG A 3 -9.14 -29.34 -2.42
C ARG A 3 -9.84 -28.12 -3.04
N TRP A 4 -11.18 -28.09 -3.01
CA TRP A 4 -11.96 -26.96 -3.53
C TRP A 4 -11.92 -25.77 -2.57
N PHE A 5 -12.05 -26.02 -1.26
CA PHE A 5 -11.90 -24.98 -0.23
C PHE A 5 -10.48 -24.42 -0.19
N GLU A 6 -9.48 -25.30 -0.32
CA GLU A 6 -8.07 -24.94 -0.40
C GLU A 6 -7.79 -24.00 -1.58
N LYS A 7 -8.27 -24.35 -2.78
CA LYS A 7 -8.13 -23.53 -3.99
C LYS A 7 -8.86 -22.19 -3.87
N ARG A 8 -10.06 -22.17 -3.30
CA ARG A 8 -10.84 -20.92 -3.11
C ARG A 8 -10.15 -19.97 -2.14
N ARG A 9 -9.64 -20.48 -1.01
CA ARG A 9 -8.91 -19.66 -0.03
C ARG A 9 -7.58 -19.16 -0.59
N LYS A 10 -6.85 -19.99 -1.33
CA LYS A 10 -5.64 -19.57 -2.07
C LYS A 10 -5.95 -18.42 -3.04
N ASN A 11 -7.01 -18.52 -3.83
CA ASN A 11 -7.41 -17.44 -4.74
C ASN A 11 -7.73 -16.16 -3.97
N LYS A 12 -8.50 -16.24 -2.86
CA LYS A 12 -8.83 -15.06 -2.04
C LYS A 12 -7.58 -14.35 -1.52
N VAL A 13 -6.61 -15.08 -0.99
CA VAL A 13 -5.35 -14.51 -0.49
C VAL A 13 -4.58 -13.80 -1.61
N LEU A 14 -4.49 -14.43 -2.78
CA LEU A 14 -3.80 -13.86 -3.95
C LEU A 14 -4.52 -12.61 -4.46
N ASP A 15 -5.86 -12.60 -4.47
CA ASP A 15 -6.65 -11.43 -4.89
C ASP A 15 -6.41 -10.23 -3.96
N ILE A 16 -6.37 -10.46 -2.65
CA ILE A 16 -6.09 -9.40 -1.66
C ILE A 16 -4.65 -8.89 -1.84
N ALA A 17 -3.67 -9.79 -1.96
CA ALA A 17 -2.27 -9.42 -2.19
C ALA A 17 -2.08 -8.64 -3.50
N TYR A 18 -2.80 -9.02 -4.57
CA TYR A 18 -2.80 -8.30 -5.84
C TYR A 18 -3.38 -6.89 -5.72
N ARG A 19 -4.49 -6.75 -4.99
CA ARG A 19 -5.06 -5.44 -4.70
C ARG A 19 -4.09 -4.57 -3.90
N GLN A 20 -3.44 -5.13 -2.88
CA GLN A 20 -2.43 -4.41 -2.09
C GLN A 20 -1.24 -3.97 -2.96
N MET A 21 -0.76 -4.82 -3.86
CA MET A 21 0.29 -4.44 -4.83
C MET A 21 -0.12 -3.25 -5.69
N THR A 22 -1.35 -3.27 -6.21
CA THR A 22 -1.86 -2.19 -7.06
C THR A 22 -1.92 -0.87 -6.30
N LEU A 23 -2.48 -0.88 -5.09
CA LEU A 23 -2.56 0.31 -4.25
C LEU A 23 -1.19 0.83 -3.82
N ALA A 24 -0.24 -0.06 -3.53
CA ALA A 24 1.12 0.31 -3.18
C ALA A 24 1.87 0.98 -4.35
N LEU A 25 1.56 0.59 -5.59
CA LEU A 25 2.07 1.29 -6.78
C LEU A 25 1.34 2.63 -6.99
N ASP A 26 0.06 2.70 -6.68
CA ASP A 26 -0.71 3.94 -6.74
C ASP A 26 -0.18 5.00 -5.76
N THR A 27 0.26 4.62 -4.54
CA THR A 27 0.88 5.58 -3.62
C THR A 27 2.18 6.16 -4.17
N VAL A 28 3.00 5.34 -4.85
CA VAL A 28 4.22 5.82 -5.53
C VAL A 28 3.88 6.81 -6.64
N ASN A 29 2.86 6.51 -7.45
CA ASN A 29 2.38 7.42 -8.49
C ASN A 29 1.82 8.73 -7.90
N ASP A 30 1.11 8.66 -6.78
CA ASP A 30 0.58 9.84 -6.10
C ASP A 30 1.72 10.69 -5.51
N LEU A 31 2.78 10.06 -4.98
CA LEU A 31 3.98 10.81 -4.54
C LEU A 31 4.65 11.54 -5.71
N ASP A 32 4.85 10.89 -6.86
CA ASP A 32 5.41 11.53 -8.06
C ASP A 32 4.56 12.72 -8.52
N ARG A 33 3.23 12.57 -8.54
CA ARG A 33 2.30 13.67 -8.84
C ARG A 33 2.42 14.83 -7.85
N ALA A 34 2.51 14.55 -6.55
CA ALA A 34 2.65 15.57 -5.52
C ALA A 34 3.97 16.35 -5.68
N VAL A 35 5.07 15.65 -5.96
CA VAL A 35 6.38 16.25 -6.25
C VAL A 35 6.29 17.16 -7.49
N ASN A 36 5.69 16.67 -8.58
CA ASN A 36 5.54 17.44 -9.81
C ASN A 36 4.66 18.69 -9.63
N ALA A 37 3.55 18.58 -8.87
CA ALA A 37 2.69 19.72 -8.56
C ALA A 37 3.44 20.83 -7.82
N ILE A 38 4.33 20.46 -6.89
CA ILE A 38 5.19 21.42 -6.17
C ILE A 38 6.15 22.13 -7.10
N PHE A 39 6.80 21.39 -8.01
CA PHE A 39 7.67 21.99 -9.02
C PHE A 39 6.94 22.99 -9.92
N MET A 40 5.64 22.79 -10.16
CA MET A 40 4.80 23.72 -10.93
C MET A 40 4.22 24.86 -10.10
N GLY A 41 4.46 24.89 -8.77
CA GLY A 41 3.91 25.89 -7.86
C GLY A 41 2.45 25.64 -7.46
N ASP A 42 1.88 24.49 -7.83
CA ASP A 42 0.50 24.11 -7.50
C ASP A 42 0.44 23.41 -6.14
N LYS A 43 0.44 24.23 -5.08
CA LYS A 43 0.40 23.75 -3.70
C LYS A 43 -0.91 23.04 -3.34
N GLU A 44 -2.03 23.45 -3.92
CA GLU A 44 -3.34 22.89 -3.61
C GLU A 44 -3.45 21.45 -4.13
N SER A 45 -3.08 21.23 -5.41
CA SER A 45 -3.03 19.89 -6.00
C SER A 45 -2.07 18.96 -5.26
N ALA A 46 -0.89 19.46 -4.87
CA ALA A 46 0.07 18.69 -4.08
C ALA A 46 -0.55 18.21 -2.75
N LYS A 47 -1.22 19.11 -2.03
CA LYS A 47 -1.88 18.79 -0.77
C LYS A 47 -2.99 17.75 -0.94
N THR A 48 -3.89 17.94 -1.90
CA THR A 48 -4.97 16.98 -2.17
C THR A 48 -4.42 15.60 -2.55
N THR A 49 -3.33 15.56 -3.32
CA THR A 49 -2.67 14.30 -3.71
C THR A 49 -2.06 13.59 -2.50
N VAL A 50 -1.43 14.32 -1.59
CA VAL A 50 -0.87 13.74 -0.35
C VAL A 50 -1.97 13.25 0.60
N GLU A 51 -3.07 13.99 0.74
CA GLU A 51 -4.22 13.55 1.54
C GLU A 51 -4.82 12.24 1.01
N ARG A 52 -4.96 12.13 -0.31
CA ARG A 52 -5.36 10.87 -0.97
C ARG A 52 -4.37 9.74 -0.68
N LEU A 53 -3.06 10.01 -0.78
CA LEU A 53 -2.02 9.02 -0.52
C LEU A 53 -2.13 8.43 0.89
N PHE A 54 -2.44 9.25 1.90
CA PHE A 54 -2.65 8.76 3.27
C PHE A 54 -3.84 7.81 3.39
N LEU A 55 -4.94 8.07 2.68
CA LEU A 55 -6.10 7.17 2.65
C LEU A 55 -5.77 5.84 1.97
N VAL A 56 -4.97 5.88 0.90
CA VAL A 56 -4.56 4.66 0.18
C VAL A 56 -3.61 3.82 1.03
N GLU A 57 -2.68 4.44 1.77
CA GLU A 57 -1.83 3.70 2.70
C GLU A 57 -2.64 3.03 3.83
N GLU A 58 -3.68 3.67 4.36
CA GLU A 58 -4.53 3.04 5.37
C GLU A 58 -5.23 1.79 4.82
N GLU A 59 -5.68 1.83 3.56
CA GLU A 59 -6.26 0.67 2.88
C GLU A 59 -5.22 -0.44 2.65
N ILE A 60 -3.96 -0.11 2.31
CA ILE A 60 -2.87 -1.09 2.21
C ILE A 60 -2.67 -1.81 3.54
N ASP A 61 -2.67 -1.05 4.63
CA ASP A 61 -2.51 -1.54 5.99
C ASP A 61 -3.66 -2.49 6.39
N ASN A 62 -4.89 -2.16 6.00
CA ASN A 62 -6.07 -2.99 6.19
C ASN A 62 -6.01 -4.29 5.35
N LEU A 63 -5.57 -4.21 4.09
CA LEU A 63 -5.40 -5.39 3.24
C LEU A 63 -4.33 -6.33 3.78
N ARG A 64 -3.22 -5.81 4.31
CA ARG A 64 -2.19 -6.62 4.97
C ARG A 64 -2.78 -7.43 6.14
N ARG A 65 -3.59 -6.80 6.99
CA ARG A 65 -4.27 -7.47 8.12
C ARG A 65 -5.22 -8.56 7.62
N ALA A 66 -6.01 -8.27 6.59
CA ALA A 66 -6.92 -9.24 5.97
C ALA A 66 -6.18 -10.45 5.36
N VAL A 67 -5.01 -10.24 4.74
CA VAL A 67 -4.15 -11.34 4.27
C VAL A 67 -3.69 -12.19 5.44
N PHE A 68 -3.17 -11.58 6.50
CA PHE A 68 -2.68 -12.33 7.67
C PHE A 68 -3.76 -13.19 8.30
N GLU A 69 -4.98 -12.65 8.44
CA GLU A 69 -6.13 -13.41 8.93
C GLU A 69 -6.42 -14.64 8.06
N GLU A 70 -6.48 -14.48 6.74
CA GLU A 70 -6.73 -15.60 5.82
C GLU A 70 -5.59 -16.65 5.82
N LEU A 71 -4.34 -16.23 6.02
CA LEU A 71 -3.19 -17.13 6.10
C LEU A 71 -3.23 -18.06 7.34
N THR A 72 -3.96 -17.70 8.40
CA THR A 72 -4.13 -18.57 9.59
C THR A 72 -5.01 -19.80 9.33
N GLY A 73 -5.82 -19.78 8.26
CA GLY A 73 -6.86 -20.76 7.99
C GLY A 73 -6.43 -22.16 7.51
N GLY A 74 -5.17 -22.55 7.69
CA GLY A 74 -4.67 -23.94 7.55
C GLY A 74 -4.59 -24.54 6.14
N SER A 75 -5.08 -23.87 5.09
CA SER A 75 -5.27 -24.43 3.76
C SER A 75 -4.16 -24.10 2.75
N LEU A 76 -2.98 -23.70 3.20
CA LEU A 76 -1.86 -23.35 2.32
C LEU A 76 -0.61 -24.08 2.77
N SER A 77 0.27 -24.41 1.83
CA SER A 77 1.59 -24.95 2.16
C SER A 77 2.33 -23.96 3.07
N PRO A 78 3.20 -24.40 3.99
CA PRO A 78 3.99 -23.49 4.82
C PRO A 78 4.81 -22.50 3.99
N ARG A 79 5.38 -22.95 2.87
CA ARG A 79 6.14 -22.13 1.93
C ARG A 79 5.29 -21.05 1.27
N ASP A 80 4.13 -21.41 0.71
CA ASP A 80 3.23 -20.44 0.08
C ASP A 80 2.78 -19.37 1.08
N ARG A 81 2.54 -19.75 2.35
CA ARG A 81 2.19 -18.81 3.42
C ARG A 81 3.32 -17.83 3.71
N GLU A 82 4.55 -18.34 3.85
CA GLU A 82 5.74 -17.55 4.11
C GLU A 82 6.02 -16.56 2.98
N ASP A 83 5.99 -17.03 1.73
CA ASP A 83 6.24 -16.20 0.54
C ASP A 83 5.23 -15.05 0.44
N ILE A 84 3.93 -15.35 0.61
CA ILE A 84 2.87 -14.34 0.58
C ILE A 84 3.01 -13.38 1.76
N MET A 85 3.29 -13.89 2.96
CA MET A 85 3.48 -13.05 4.15
C MET A 85 4.63 -12.06 3.96
N HIS A 86 5.74 -12.48 3.36
CA HIS A 86 6.86 -11.59 3.07
C HIS A 86 6.54 -10.57 1.98
N LEU A 87 5.79 -10.97 0.95
CA LEU A 87 5.35 -10.06 -0.11
C LEU A 87 4.53 -8.90 0.46
N VAL A 88 3.46 -9.21 1.20
CA VAL A 88 2.55 -8.18 1.72
C VAL A 88 3.21 -7.27 2.76
N LYS A 89 4.14 -7.80 3.55
CA LYS A 89 4.96 -7.00 4.50
C LYS A 89 5.86 -6.01 3.79
N ARG A 90 6.49 -6.42 2.68
CA ARG A 90 7.42 -5.54 1.95
C ARG A 90 6.70 -4.43 1.20
N LEU A 91 5.52 -4.72 0.65
CA LEU A 91 4.67 -3.71 -0.02
C LEU A 91 4.21 -2.63 0.95
N ASP A 92 3.81 -3.07 2.14
CA ASP A 92 3.39 -2.21 3.24
C ASP A 92 4.53 -1.31 3.74
N VAL A 93 5.71 -1.87 4.01
CA VAL A 93 6.92 -1.09 4.35
C VAL A 93 7.27 -0.08 3.25
N MET A 94 7.10 -0.43 1.98
CA MET A 94 7.30 0.51 0.87
C MET A 94 6.28 1.65 0.93
N ALA A 95 5.00 1.35 1.16
CA ALA A 95 3.95 2.36 1.28
C ALA A 95 4.18 3.29 2.48
N ASP A 96 4.70 2.79 3.60
CA ASP A 96 5.11 3.59 4.75
C ASP A 96 6.21 4.61 4.37
N PHE A 97 7.25 4.17 3.67
CA PHE A 97 8.32 5.08 3.21
C PHE A 97 7.79 6.15 2.24
N VAL A 98 6.84 5.78 1.38
CA VAL A 98 6.18 6.71 0.47
C VAL A 98 5.37 7.75 1.26
N LYS A 99 4.62 7.32 2.28
CA LYS A 99 3.87 8.19 3.19
C LYS A 99 4.77 9.15 3.97
N ASP A 100 5.92 8.70 4.47
CA ASP A 100 6.90 9.54 5.16
C ASP A 100 7.52 10.59 4.23
N SER A 101 7.77 10.21 2.97
CA SER A 101 8.21 11.16 1.93
C SER A 101 7.15 12.22 1.65
N ALA A 102 5.88 11.81 1.56
CA ALA A 102 4.75 12.71 1.35
C ALA A 102 4.50 13.67 2.53
N ARG A 103 4.73 13.22 3.77
CA ARG A 103 4.73 14.10 4.96
C ARG A 103 5.81 15.16 4.89
N SER A 104 7.01 14.78 4.44
CA SER A 104 8.12 15.72 4.28
C SER A 104 7.77 16.81 3.27
N ILE A 105 7.12 16.43 2.17
CA ILE A 105 6.57 17.35 1.18
C ILE A 105 5.58 18.35 1.80
N MET A 106 4.63 17.88 2.62
CA MET A 106 3.64 18.75 3.27
C MET A 106 4.29 19.82 4.16
N ILE A 107 5.35 19.46 4.88
CA ILE A 107 6.11 20.43 5.70
C ILE A 107 6.79 21.48 4.81
N LEU A 108 7.37 21.06 3.68
CA LEU A 108 8.04 21.97 2.76
C LEU A 108 7.08 22.94 2.05
N LEU A 109 5.82 22.57 1.85
CA LEU A 109 4.80 23.44 1.28
C LEU A 109 4.53 24.70 2.12
N GLU A 110 4.62 24.55 3.45
CA GLU A 110 4.37 25.60 4.44
C GLU A 110 5.64 26.36 4.85
N ALA A 111 6.82 25.87 4.45
CA ALA A 111 8.09 26.52 4.76
C ALA A 111 8.28 27.77 3.88
N GLU A 112 8.49 28.92 4.51
CA GLU A 112 9.11 30.08 3.86
C GLU A 112 10.62 29.85 3.88
N VAL A 113 11.18 29.41 2.75
CA VAL A 113 12.63 29.32 2.58
C VAL A 113 13.14 30.76 2.33
N PRO A 114 14.06 31.28 3.16
CA PRO A 114 14.57 32.64 3.03
C PRO A 114 15.34 32.89 1.72
#